data_AF-A0A7J0DSR4-F1
#
_entry.id   AF-A0A7J0DSR4-F1
#
_cell.length_a   1.000
_cell.length_b   1.000
_cell.length_c   1.000
_cell.angle_alpha   90.00
_cell.angle_beta   90.00
_cell.angle_gamma   90.00
#
_symmetry.space_group_name_H-M   'P 1'
#
loop_
_entity.id
_entity.type
_entity.pdbx_description
1 polymer ?
#
loop_
_entity_poly.entity_id
_entity_poly.type
_entity_poly.pdbx_seq_one_letter_code
_entity_poly.pdbx_strand_id
1 'polypeptide(L)'
;MQRSWPTLACPSGDGSSFWSHEWVKHGTCSESVLNQHGYFKSALDLKEKLGLLQILQGAGINPDGGFYSLSSIRGAIEDAIGYTPGIECNVDTSGNSQLYQIYICVDTSGTDFIECPVLPNGKCSSKVEFPYF
;
A
#
# COMPACT_ATOMS: atom_id res chain seq x y z
N MET A 1 -15.39 -0.88 2.01
CA MET A 1 -14.55 -1.99 1.50
C MET A 1 -14.69 -2.17 -0.01
N GLN A 2 -15.87 -2.45 -0.57
CA GLN A 2 -16.07 -2.68 -2.03
C GLN A 2 -15.32 -1.71 -2.97
N ARG A 3 -15.27 -0.40 -2.65
CA ARG A 3 -14.55 0.60 -3.46
C ARG A 3 -13.05 0.71 -3.16
N SER A 4 -12.67 0.49 -1.91
CA SER A 4 -11.34 0.86 -1.40
C SER A 4 -10.41 -0.35 -1.17
N TRP A 5 -10.96 -1.56 -1.17
CA TRP A 5 -10.27 -2.82 -0.96
C TRP A 5 -10.85 -3.91 -1.88
N PRO A 6 -10.77 -3.74 -3.22
CA PRO A 6 -11.29 -4.70 -4.18
C PRO A 6 -10.43 -5.98 -4.23
N THR A 7 -10.99 -7.05 -4.77
CA THR A 7 -10.22 -8.22 -5.23
C THR A 7 -9.96 -8.12 -6.73
N LEU A 8 -8.74 -8.44 -7.15
CA LEU A 8 -8.35 -8.54 -8.57
C LEU A 8 -8.14 -10.00 -9.00
N ALA A 9 -8.49 -10.96 -8.14
CA ALA A 9 -8.37 -12.39 -8.45
C ALA A 9 -9.43 -12.85 -9.47
N CYS A 10 -9.10 -13.93 -10.20
CA CYS A 10 -10.02 -14.60 -11.11
C CYS A 10 -10.65 -15.84 -10.44
N PRO A 11 -11.95 -16.12 -10.70
CA PRO A 11 -12.91 -15.28 -11.42
C PRO A 11 -13.29 -14.02 -10.62
N SER A 12 -13.91 -13.04 -11.29
CA SER A 12 -14.41 -11.83 -10.63
C SER A 12 -15.27 -12.17 -9.42
N GLY A 13 -15.02 -11.50 -8.30
CA GLY A 13 -15.71 -11.72 -7.04
C GLY A 13 -16.10 -10.42 -6.36
N ASP A 14 -16.97 -10.52 -5.36
CA ASP A 14 -17.46 -9.40 -4.56
C ASP A 14 -16.45 -8.89 -3.50
N GLY A 15 -15.34 -9.62 -3.32
CA GLY A 15 -14.29 -9.33 -2.34
C GLY A 15 -14.40 -10.13 -1.03
N SER A 16 -15.53 -10.78 -0.76
CA SER A 16 -15.81 -11.42 0.54
C SER A 16 -14.77 -12.50 0.90
N SER A 17 -14.37 -13.33 -0.06
CA SER A 17 -13.31 -14.35 0.13
C SER A 17 -11.95 -13.71 0.46
N PHE A 18 -11.61 -12.61 -0.22
CA PHE A 18 -10.36 -11.89 0.01
C PHE A 18 -10.35 -11.27 1.42
N TRP A 19 -11.41 -10.57 1.81
CA TRP A 19 -11.50 -9.98 3.14
C TRP A 19 -11.51 -11.04 4.24
N SER A 20 -12.18 -12.17 4.03
CA SER A 20 -12.14 -13.30 4.96
C SER A 20 -10.71 -13.84 5.12
N HIS A 21 -9.94 -13.95 4.04
CA HIS A 21 -8.55 -14.37 4.08
C HIS A 21 -7.71 -13.41 4.94
N GLU A 22 -7.79 -12.11 4.66
CA GLU A 22 -7.05 -11.07 5.38
C GLU A 22 -7.42 -11.05 6.87
N TRP A 23 -8.69 -11.19 7.23
CA TRP A 23 -9.09 -11.29 8.63
C TRP A 23 -8.53 -12.54 9.30
N VAL A 24 -8.75 -13.72 8.73
CA VAL A 24 -8.35 -14.99 9.36
C VAL A 24 -6.83 -15.08 9.52
N LYS A 25 -6.09 -14.64 8.51
CA LYS A 25 -4.62 -14.75 8.48
C LYS A 25 -3.90 -13.63 9.23
N HIS A 26 -4.42 -12.40 9.19
CA HIS A 26 -3.75 -11.22 9.74
C HIS A 26 -4.56 -10.55 10.85
N GLY A 27 -5.86 -10.32 10.63
CA GLY A 27 -6.71 -9.61 11.59
C GLY A 27 -6.83 -10.31 12.96
N THR A 28 -6.96 -11.64 12.99
CA THR A 28 -7.06 -12.42 14.24
C THR A 28 -5.83 -12.25 15.15
N CYS A 29 -4.65 -11.98 14.60
CA CYS A 29 -3.44 -11.70 15.39
C CYS A 29 -3.49 -10.35 16.12
N SER A 30 -4.43 -9.47 15.75
CA SER A 30 -4.65 -8.16 16.38
C SER A 30 -5.93 -8.10 17.22
N GLU A 31 -6.65 -9.23 17.38
CA GLU A 31 -8.00 -9.25 17.95
C GLU A 31 -8.09 -8.74 19.40
N SER A 32 -6.97 -8.81 20.15
CA SER A 32 -6.88 -8.24 21.50
C SER A 32 -6.99 -6.71 21.54
N VAL A 33 -6.79 -6.04 20.41
CA VAL A 33 -6.86 -4.57 20.26
C VAL A 33 -7.95 -4.18 19.26
N LEU A 34 -8.00 -4.85 18.11
CA LEU A 34 -8.90 -4.58 17.01
C LEU A 34 -9.79 -5.80 16.75
N ASN A 35 -11.04 -5.74 17.18
CA ASN A 35 -12.04 -6.71 16.72
C ASN A 35 -12.24 -6.61 15.19
N GLN A 36 -12.96 -7.56 14.59
CA GLN A 36 -13.12 -7.61 13.13
C GLN A 36 -13.59 -6.28 12.51
N HIS A 37 -14.58 -5.63 13.11
CA HIS A 37 -15.04 -4.32 12.65
C HIS A 37 -13.93 -3.26 12.77
N GLY A 38 -13.24 -3.21 13.91
CA GLY A 38 -12.13 -2.30 14.16
C GLY A 38 -10.97 -2.47 13.19
N TYR A 39 -10.60 -3.71 12.85
CA TYR A 39 -9.55 -4.02 11.88
C TYR A 39 -9.86 -3.43 10.50
N PHE A 40 -11.04 -3.73 9.95
CA PHE A 40 -11.42 -3.21 8.64
C PHE A 40 -11.68 -1.71 8.64
N LYS A 41 -12.24 -1.16 9.72
CA LYS A 41 -12.42 0.29 9.85
C LYS A 41 -11.07 1.00 9.87
N SER A 42 -10.12 0.53 10.68
CA SER A 42 -8.79 1.13 10.79
C SER A 42 -8.07 1.11 9.44
N ALA A 43 -8.11 -0.01 8.72
CA ALA A 43 -7.52 -0.10 7.38
C ALA A 43 -8.11 0.93 6.39
N LEU A 44 -9.43 1.17 6.43
CA LEU A 44 -10.08 2.16 5.57
C LEU A 44 -9.74 3.59 5.98
N ASP A 45 -9.76 3.89 7.29
CA ASP A 45 -9.42 5.21 7.83
C ASP A 45 -7.95 5.56 7.52
N LEU A 46 -7.02 4.61 7.68
CA LEU A 46 -5.60 4.79 7.34
C LEU A 46 -5.39 5.00 5.84
N LYS A 47 -6.13 4.28 4.98
CA LYS A 47 -6.07 4.47 3.54
C LYS A 47 -6.52 5.88 3.14
N GLU A 48 -7.60 6.38 3.75
CA GLU A 48 -8.10 7.73 3.52
C GLU A 48 -7.10 8.78 4.05
N LYS A 49 -6.61 8.62 5.27
CA LYS A 49 -5.60 9.48 5.90
C LYS A 49 -4.32 9.59 5.06
N LEU A 50 -3.88 8.48 4.45
CA LEU A 50 -2.67 8.46 3.63
C LEU A 50 -2.83 9.24 2.32
N GLY A 51 -3.94 9.09 1.60
CA GLY A 51 -4.13 9.82 0.33
C GLY A 51 -2.99 9.59 -0.70
N LEU A 52 -2.49 8.34 -0.78
CA LEU A 52 -1.23 8.02 -1.48
C LEU A 52 -1.16 8.52 -2.93
N LEU A 53 -2.23 8.35 -3.71
CA LEU A 53 -2.22 8.78 -5.10
C LEU A 53 -2.10 10.30 -5.21
N GLN A 54 -2.78 11.04 -4.34
CA GLN A 54 -2.71 12.50 -4.31
C GLN A 54 -1.32 12.99 -3.92
N ILE A 55 -0.66 12.32 -2.96
CA ILE A 55 0.74 12.60 -2.60
C ILE A 55 1.65 12.46 -3.82
N LEU A 56 1.59 11.31 -4.50
CA LEU A 56 2.45 11.03 -5.64
C LEU A 56 2.18 12.02 -6.78
N GLN A 57 0.92 12.26 -7.13
CA GLN A 57 0.55 13.21 -8.19
C GLN A 57 0.95 14.64 -7.85
N GLY A 58 0.84 15.05 -6.59
CA GLY A 58 1.29 16.36 -6.11
C GLY A 58 2.80 16.56 -6.25
N ALA A 59 3.58 15.47 -6.20
CA ALA A 59 5.02 15.46 -6.49
C ALA A 59 5.35 15.28 -7.99
N GLY A 60 4.34 15.27 -8.87
CA GLY A 60 4.51 15.05 -10.30
C GLY A 60 4.73 13.60 -10.71
N ILE A 61 4.44 12.64 -9.82
CA ILE A 61 4.56 11.19 -10.06
C ILE A 61 3.16 10.63 -10.39
N ASN A 62 2.91 10.38 -11.67
CA ASN A 62 1.59 9.98 -12.16
C ASN A 62 1.58 8.52 -12.65
N PRO A 63 0.43 7.82 -12.58
CA PRO A 63 0.24 6.50 -13.20
C PRO A 63 0.08 6.65 -14.73
N ASP A 64 1.14 7.08 -15.40
CA ASP A 64 1.18 7.45 -16.82
C ASP A 64 2.11 6.54 -17.64
N GLY A 65 2.48 5.38 -17.11
CA GLY A 65 3.48 4.50 -17.71
C GLY A 65 4.90 5.08 -17.71
N GLY A 66 5.09 6.24 -17.06
CA GLY A 66 6.38 6.87 -16.88
C GLY A 66 7.27 6.13 -15.89
N PHE A 67 8.57 6.41 -15.96
CA PHE A 67 9.57 5.85 -15.05
C PHE A 67 10.07 6.90 -14.07
N TYR A 68 9.98 6.58 -12.79
CA TYR A 68 10.35 7.47 -11.69
C TYR A 68 11.48 6.84 -10.88
N SER A 69 12.37 7.66 -10.32
CA SER A 69 13.41 7.10 -9.45
C SER A 69 12.79 6.59 -8.15
N LEU A 70 13.27 5.45 -7.65
CA LEU A 70 12.80 4.89 -6.39
C LEU A 70 12.95 5.89 -5.23
N SER A 71 14.03 6.68 -5.26
CA SER A 71 14.27 7.75 -4.30
C SER A 71 13.24 8.88 -4.37
N SER A 72 12.76 9.24 -5.56
CA SER A 72 11.72 10.28 -5.71
C SER A 72 10.37 9.82 -5.16
N ILE A 73 9.98 8.56 -5.41
CA ILE A 73 8.75 7.97 -4.86
C ILE A 73 8.85 7.92 -3.34
N ARG A 74 9.97 7.41 -2.80
CA ARG A 74 10.20 7.34 -1.35
C ARG A 74 10.15 8.73 -0.71
N GLY A 75 10.91 9.68 -1.26
CA GLY A 75 10.98 11.05 -0.76
C GLY A 75 9.64 11.76 -0.78
N ALA A 76 8.86 11.65 -1.87
CA ALA A 76 7.54 12.26 -1.96
C ALA A 76 6.58 11.80 -0.85
N ILE A 77 6.62 10.50 -0.51
CA ILE A 77 5.79 9.94 0.55
C ILE A 77 6.34 10.33 1.92
N GLU A 78 7.66 10.22 2.13
CA GLU A 78 8.33 10.58 3.38
C GLU A 78 8.12 12.06 3.73
N ASP A 79 8.26 12.97 2.77
CA ASP A 79 8.01 14.41 2.95
C ASP A 79 6.56 14.69 3.33
N ALA A 80 5.61 13.89 2.83
CA ALA A 80 4.19 14.07 3.08
C ALA A 80 3.72 13.53 4.43
N ILE A 81 4.28 12.40 4.90
CA ILE A 81 3.82 11.72 6.13
C ILE A 81 4.82 11.75 7.28
N GLY A 82 6.06 12.15 7.04
CA GLY A 82 7.15 12.20 8.03
C GLY A 82 7.81 10.86 8.35
N TYR A 83 7.50 9.79 7.60
CA TYR A 83 8.00 8.43 7.84
C TYR A 83 8.44 7.76 6.55
N THR A 84 9.49 6.95 6.63
CA THR A 84 10.02 6.25 5.45
C THR A 84 9.09 5.10 5.03
N PRO A 85 8.53 5.10 3.80
CA PRO A 85 7.74 3.98 3.31
C PRO A 85 8.63 2.79 2.87
N GLY A 86 8.09 1.59 3.01
CA GLY A 86 8.54 0.44 2.24
C GLY A 86 7.96 0.50 0.83
N ILE A 87 8.76 0.17 -0.18
CA ILE A 87 8.32 0.12 -1.57
C ILE A 87 8.66 -1.27 -2.10
N GLU A 88 7.67 -1.96 -2.64
CA GLU A 88 7.83 -3.22 -3.34
C GLU A 88 7.47 -3.08 -4.81
N CYS A 89 8.27 -3.74 -5.64
CA CYS A 89 8.13 -3.78 -7.08
C CYS A 89 7.97 -5.22 -7.54
N ASN A 90 7.21 -5.39 -8.61
CA ASN A 90 7.18 -6.62 -9.38
C ASN A 90 7.67 -6.33 -10.82
N VAL A 91 7.49 -7.30 -11.70
CA VAL A 91 7.90 -7.21 -13.10
C VAL A 91 6.68 -7.42 -13.98
N ASP A 92 6.47 -6.53 -14.95
CA ASP A 92 5.37 -6.63 -15.91
C ASP A 92 5.67 -7.67 -17.00
N THR A 93 4.73 -7.85 -17.95
CA THR A 93 4.90 -8.78 -19.07
C THR A 93 5.97 -8.33 -20.08
N SER A 94 6.39 -7.07 -20.05
CA SER A 94 7.44 -6.50 -20.90
C SER A 94 8.83 -6.57 -20.24
N GLY A 95 8.92 -7.04 -18.99
CA GLY A 95 10.16 -7.11 -18.23
C GLY A 95 10.52 -5.83 -17.46
N ASN A 96 9.63 -4.85 -17.40
CA ASN A 96 9.84 -3.61 -16.64
C ASN A 96 9.65 -3.85 -15.14
N SER A 97 10.57 -3.33 -14.33
CA SER A 97 10.33 -3.21 -12.88
C SER A 97 9.31 -2.10 -12.65
N GLN A 98 8.18 -2.44 -12.04
CA GLN A 98 7.07 -1.49 -11.82
C GLN A 98 6.66 -1.41 -10.35
N LEU A 99 6.15 -0.25 -9.96
CA LEU A 99 5.63 0.01 -8.62
C LEU A 99 4.43 -0.91 -8.36
N TYR A 100 4.52 -1.74 -7.31
CA TYR A 100 3.50 -2.75 -7.02
C TYR A 100 2.80 -2.51 -5.68
N GLN A 101 3.56 -2.41 -4.58
CA GLN A 101 3.00 -2.18 -3.25
C GLN A 101 3.80 -1.14 -2.46
N ILE A 102 3.10 -0.43 -1.58
CA ILE A 102 3.69 0.54 -0.64
C ILE A 102 3.28 0.14 0.76
N TYR A 103 4.26 0.06 1.65
CA TYR A 103 4.13 -0.36 3.03
C TYR A 103 4.33 0.84 3.94
N ILE A 104 3.33 1.13 4.77
CA ILE A 104 3.39 2.13 5.83
C ILE A 104 3.18 1.41 7.16
N CYS A 105 4.05 1.68 8.15
CA CYS A 105 3.89 1.09 9.47
C CYS A 105 2.93 1.92 10.32
N VAL A 106 2.18 1.21 11.16
CA VAL A 106 1.15 1.76 12.02
C VAL A 106 1.45 1.28 13.44
N ASP A 107 1.16 2.13 14.41
CA ASP A 107 1.24 1.77 15.81
C ASP A 107 0.29 0.60 16.15
N THR A 108 0.48 -0.02 17.31
CA THR A 108 -0.29 -1.22 17.70
C THR A 108 -1.77 -0.93 17.96
N SER A 109 -2.16 0.34 18.15
CA SER A 109 -3.58 0.72 18.21
C SER A 109 -4.25 0.77 16.84
N GLY A 110 -3.47 0.79 15.76
CA GLY A 110 -3.98 0.83 14.38
C GLY A 110 -4.42 2.21 13.91
N THR A 111 -3.91 3.29 14.50
CA THR A 111 -4.45 4.65 14.27
C THR A 111 -3.45 5.63 13.66
N ASP A 112 -2.18 5.54 14.06
CA ASP A 112 -1.16 6.50 13.68
C ASP A 112 0.02 5.85 12.95
N PHE A 113 0.52 6.56 11.95
CA PHE A 113 1.73 6.15 11.25
C PHE A 113 2.94 6.29 12.18
N ILE A 114 3.86 5.33 12.08
CA ILE A 114 5.11 5.30 12.82
C ILE A 114 6.25 4.92 11.89
N GLU A 115 7.48 5.19 12.33
CA GLU A 115 8.66 4.72 11.64
C GLU A 115 8.68 3.19 11.61
N CYS A 116 8.93 2.62 10.43
CA CYS A 116 8.98 1.18 10.28
C CYS A 116 10.22 0.59 10.96
N PRO A 117 10.07 -0.34 11.93
CA PRO A 117 11.22 -0.98 12.56
C PRO A 117 12.05 -1.78 11.55
N VAL A 118 11.39 -2.37 10.55
CA VAL A 118 12.01 -3.14 9.47
C VAL A 118 11.21 -2.89 8.19
N LEU A 119 11.91 -2.59 7.10
CA LEU A 119 11.31 -2.44 5.77
C LEU A 119 11.41 -3.76 4.98
N PRO A 120 10.40 -4.08 4.14
CA PRO A 120 10.44 -5.28 3.31
C PRO A 120 11.53 -5.18 2.23
N ASN A 121 12.02 -6.33 1.75
CA ASN A 121 12.89 -6.36 0.58
C ASN A 121 12.05 -6.18 -0.69
N GLY A 122 11.97 -4.94 -1.14
CA GLY A 122 11.09 -4.51 -2.22
C GLY A 122 11.45 -4.95 -3.63
N LYS A 123 12.65 -5.52 -3.87
CA LYS A 123 13.12 -5.95 -5.21
C LYS A 123 12.93 -4.89 -6.33
N CYS A 124 13.08 -3.61 -5.98
CA CYS A 124 12.93 -2.51 -6.93
C CYS A 124 14.24 -2.17 -7.64
N SER A 125 14.14 -1.83 -8.93
CA SER A 125 15.20 -1.13 -9.66
C SER A 125 15.36 0.32 -9.19
N SER A 126 16.45 0.98 -9.58
CA SER A 126 16.68 2.41 -9.25
C SER A 126 15.66 3.36 -9.91
N LYS A 127 15.11 2.94 -11.05
CA LYS A 127 13.94 3.54 -11.70
C LYS A 127 12.87 2.48 -11.90
N VAL A 128 11.62 2.83 -11.63
CA VAL A 128 10.48 1.92 -11.69
C VAL A 128 9.36 2.58 -12.48
N GLU A 129 8.65 1.78 -13.26
CA GLU A 129 7.45 2.20 -13.98
C GLU A 129 6.30 2.47 -12.99
N PHE A 130 5.54 3.53 -13.20
CA PHE A 130 4.21 3.67 -12.61
C PHE A 130 3.15 3.44 -13.69
N PRO A 131 2.65 2.19 -13.83
CA PRO A 131 1.80 1.82 -14.95
C PRO A 131 0.44 2.52 -14.91
N TYR A 132 -0.22 2.58 -16.06
CA TYR A 132 -1.63 2.92 -16.17
C TYR A 132 -2.50 1.89 -15.42
N PHE A 133 -3.68 2.33 -14.97
CA PHE A 133 -4.73 1.46 -14.43
C PHE A 133 -6.05 1.66 -15.16
#